data_AF-X0WX80-F1
#
_entry.id   AF-X0WX80-F1
#
_cell.length_a   1.000
_cell.length_b   1.000
_cell.length_c   1.000
_cell.angle_alpha   90.00
_cell.angle_beta   90.00
_cell.angle_gamma   90.00
#
_symmetry.space_group_name_H-M   'P 1'
#
loop_
_entity.id
_entity.type
_entity.pdbx_description
1 polymer ?
#
loop_
_entity_poly.entity_id
_entity_poly.type
_entity_poly.pdbx_seq_one_letter_code
_entity_poly.pdbx_strand_id
1 'polypeptide(L)'
;MTFFYQTQSWSSQPQVTQETINLWKHVADKKNWRIVQLPNGFYQTEHKDINCKCDPQTDTCCEKWIDVTRRETIEGAEQAIDSSVEHYLKKVEFLNGPKVVKTFK
;
A
#
# COMPACT_ATOMS: atom_id res chain seq x y z
N MET A 1 46.88 -5.99 -23.08
CA MET A 1 45.43 -6.16 -23.26
C MET A 1 44.72 -5.21 -22.31
N THR A 2 44.17 -4.10 -22.82
CA THR A 2 43.38 -3.15 -22.03
C THR A 2 41.93 -3.65 -22.00
N PHE A 3 41.42 -3.94 -20.80
CA PHE A 3 40.02 -4.34 -20.63
C PHE A 3 39.14 -3.09 -20.57
N PHE A 4 38.24 -2.94 -21.54
CA PHE A 4 37.17 -1.94 -21.50
C PHE A 4 35.99 -2.50 -20.70
N TYR A 5 35.69 -1.91 -19.54
CA TYR A 5 34.48 -2.22 -18.78
C TYR A 5 33.32 -1.39 -19.33
N GLN A 6 32.43 -2.01 -20.09
CA GLN A 6 31.18 -1.39 -20.53
C GLN A 6 30.14 -1.58 -19.42
N THR A 7 29.74 -0.50 -18.75
CA THR A 7 28.62 -0.51 -17.81
C THR A 7 27.31 -0.38 -18.59
N GLN A 8 26.56 -1.47 -18.69
CA GLN A 8 25.19 -1.45 -19.22
C GLN A 8 24.31 -0.76 -18.16
N SER A 9 23.93 0.49 -18.39
CA SER A 9 22.91 1.13 -17.56
C SER A 9 21.53 0.68 -18.03
N TRP A 10 20.92 -0.23 -17.29
CA TRP A 10 19.53 -0.61 -17.52
C TRP A 10 18.65 0.49 -16.93
N SER A 11 18.01 1.32 -17.76
CA SER A 11 16.94 2.20 -17.29
C SER A 11 15.70 1.34 -17.01
N SER A 12 15.65 0.74 -15.82
CA SER A 12 14.85 -0.44 -15.51
C SER A 12 13.58 -0.16 -14.71
N GLN A 13 13.13 1.08 -14.57
CA GLN A 13 11.91 1.36 -13.81
C GLN A 13 10.67 1.26 -14.72
N PRO A 14 9.87 0.18 -14.61
CA PRO A 14 8.61 0.10 -15.33
C PRO A 14 7.70 1.26 -14.91
N GLN A 15 7.01 1.85 -15.90
CA GLN A 15 6.00 2.85 -15.62
C GLN A 15 4.88 2.23 -14.78
N VAL A 16 4.52 2.89 -13.68
CA VAL A 16 3.48 2.40 -12.77
C VAL A 16 2.14 2.39 -13.50
N THR A 17 1.45 1.25 -13.51
CA THR A 17 0.13 1.13 -14.15
C THR A 17 -0.93 1.90 -13.35
N GLN A 18 -1.95 2.41 -14.03
CA GLN A 18 -3.04 3.16 -13.39
C GLN A 18 -3.76 2.35 -12.30
N GLU A 19 -3.90 1.05 -12.50
CA GLU A 19 -4.48 0.11 -11.52
C GLU A 19 -3.67 0.08 -10.21
N THR A 20 -2.34 0.08 -10.33
CA THR A 20 -1.42 0.09 -9.19
C THR A 20 -1.51 1.41 -8.42
N ILE A 21 -1.63 2.54 -9.12
CA ILE A 21 -1.83 3.86 -8.51
C ILE A 21 -3.16 3.89 -7.73
N ASN A 22 -4.22 3.33 -8.31
CA ASN A 22 -5.52 3.25 -7.65
C ASN A 22 -5.46 2.38 -6.39
N LEU A 23 -4.75 1.25 -6.45
CA LEU A 23 -4.49 0.40 -5.29
C LEU A 23 -3.73 1.17 -4.20
N TRP A 24 -2.67 1.90 -4.53
CA TRP A 24 -1.92 2.68 -3.54
C TRP A 24 -2.77 3.76 -2.88
N LYS A 25 -3.62 4.46 -3.65
CA LYS A 25 -4.57 5.44 -3.10
C LYS A 25 -5.59 4.77 -2.18
N HIS A 26 -6.07 3.57 -2.52
CA HIS A 26 -6.99 2.83 -1.69
C HIS A 26 -6.35 2.39 -0.37
N VAL A 27 -5.14 1.84 -0.42
CA VAL A 27 -4.45 1.31 0.77
C VAL A 27 -3.86 2.44 1.64
N ALA A 28 -3.61 3.62 1.07
CA ALA A 28 -3.21 4.82 1.81
C ALA A 28 -4.31 5.35 2.75
N ASP A 29 -5.57 4.95 2.55
CA ASP A 29 -6.69 5.35 3.38
C ASP A 29 -6.84 4.39 4.58
N LYS A 30 -6.51 4.84 5.81
CA LYS A 30 -6.60 4.02 7.03
C LYS A 30 -8.00 3.41 7.27
N LYS A 31 -9.07 4.06 6.80
CA LYS A 31 -10.46 3.55 6.88
C LYS A 31 -10.68 2.21 6.17
N ASN A 32 -9.82 1.86 5.22
CA ASN A 32 -9.90 0.62 4.45
C ASN A 32 -9.17 -0.54 5.15
N TRP A 33 -8.64 -0.31 6.35
CA TRP A 33 -7.95 -1.30 7.15
C TRP A 33 -8.79 -1.74 8.34
N ARG A 34 -8.61 -2.99 8.75
CA ARG A 34 -9.14 -3.54 10.00
C ARG A 34 -8.13 -4.46 10.66
N ILE A 35 -8.32 -4.67 11.95
CA ILE A 35 -7.57 -5.64 12.73
C ILE A 35 -8.54 -6.74 13.14
N VAL A 36 -8.20 -7.99 12.82
CA VAL A 36 -8.98 -9.18 13.17
C VAL A 36 -8.20 -10.00 14.18
N GLN A 37 -8.84 -10.38 15.28
CA GLN A 37 -8.25 -11.31 16.23
C GLN A 37 -8.50 -12.75 15.76
N LEU A 38 -7.44 -13.51 15.59
CA LEU A 38 -7.51 -14.91 15.22
C LEU A 38 -7.73 -15.80 16.46
N PRO A 39 -8.31 -17.01 16.30
CA PRO A 39 -8.53 -17.94 17.42
C PRO A 39 -7.26 -18.38 18.15
N ASN A 40 -6.09 -18.20 17.53
CA ASN A 40 -4.78 -18.49 18.10
C ASN A 40 -4.22 -17.34 18.97
N GLY A 41 -4.96 -16.24 19.14
CA GLY A 41 -4.56 -15.08 19.93
C GLY A 41 -3.73 -14.03 19.19
N PHE A 42 -3.40 -14.25 17.91
CA PHE A 42 -2.70 -13.26 17.10
C PHE A 42 -3.67 -12.26 16.46
N TYR A 43 -3.18 -11.06 16.19
CA TYR A 43 -3.89 -10.01 15.47
C TYR A 43 -3.43 -9.96 14.01
N GLN A 44 -4.38 -10.13 13.10
CA GLN A 44 -4.18 -10.03 11.66
C GLN A 44 -4.63 -8.65 11.17
N THR A 45 -3.78 -7.98 10.42
CA THR A 45 -4.09 -6.73 9.73
C THR A 45 -4.60 -7.06 8.32
N GLU A 46 -5.73 -6.49 7.95
CA GLU A 46 -6.36 -6.73 6.66
C GLU A 46 -6.76 -5.41 6.00
N HIS A 47 -6.65 -5.34 4.67
CA HIS A 47 -7.18 -4.22 3.90
C HIS A 47 -8.29 -4.69 2.95
N LYS A 48 -9.22 -3.79 2.64
CA LYS A 48 -10.31 -4.07 1.71
C LYS A 48 -9.79 -4.21 0.28
N ASP A 49 -10.38 -5.11 -0.50
CA ASP A 49 -10.09 -5.23 -1.94
C ASP A 49 -10.76 -4.07 -2.71
N ILE A 50 -10.02 -3.48 -3.65
CA ILE A 50 -10.49 -2.36 -4.48
C ILE A 50 -11.57 -2.81 -5.48
N ASN A 51 -11.56 -4.09 -5.84
CA ASN A 51 -12.42 -4.69 -6.86
C ASN A 51 -13.71 -5.30 -6.32
N CYS A 52 -14.04 -5.15 -5.03
CA CYS A 52 -15.37 -5.55 -4.55
C CYS A 52 -16.42 -4.58 -5.08
N LYS A 53 -16.90 -4.86 -6.30
CA LYS A 53 -18.18 -4.38 -6.81
C LYS A 53 -19.24 -5.26 -6.18
N CYS A 54 -19.67 -4.88 -5.00
CA CYS A 54 -20.64 -5.67 -4.28
C CYS A 54 -22.00 -4.99 -4.51
N ASP A 55 -22.90 -5.64 -5.25
CA ASP A 55 -24.29 -5.19 -5.37
C ASP A 55 -25.02 -5.56 -4.07
N PRO A 56 -25.54 -4.59 -3.29
CA PRO A 56 -26.07 -4.82 -1.95
C PRO A 56 -27.33 -5.70 -1.90
N GLN A 57 -27.84 -6.13 -3.05
CA GLN A 57 -29.03 -6.96 -3.19
C GLN A 57 -28.73 -8.44 -3.50
N THR A 58 -27.53 -8.76 -4.00
CA THR A 58 -27.20 -10.11 -4.52
C THR A 58 -25.97 -10.74 -3.88
N ASP A 59 -24.99 -9.95 -3.44
CA ASP A 59 -23.74 -10.49 -2.92
C ASP A 59 -23.61 -10.28 -1.41
N THR A 60 -23.75 -11.35 -0.63
CA THR A 60 -23.30 -11.43 0.77
C THR A 60 -21.77 -11.33 0.93
N CYS A 61 -21.03 -11.24 -0.18
CA CYS A 61 -19.56 -11.24 -0.24
C CYS A 61 -18.93 -9.83 -0.26
N CYS A 62 -19.59 -8.82 0.31
CA CYS A 62 -19.08 -7.43 0.43
C CYS A 62 -17.77 -7.26 1.22
N GLU A 63 -17.17 -8.35 1.68
CA GLU A 63 -16.08 -8.41 2.65
C GLU A 63 -14.91 -9.24 2.13
N LYS A 64 -14.46 -8.97 0.90
CA LYS A 64 -13.14 -9.47 0.50
C LYS A 64 -12.06 -8.61 1.16
N TRP A 65 -11.54 -9.11 2.26
CA TRP A 65 -10.42 -8.54 3.00
C TRP A 65 -9.17 -9.36 2.74
N ILE A 66 -8.06 -8.67 2.49
CA ILE A 66 -6.77 -9.26 2.13
C ILE A 66 -5.86 -9.15 3.35
N ASP A 67 -5.29 -10.27 3.77
CA ASP A 67 -4.36 -10.33 4.89
C ASP A 67 -2.98 -9.80 4.51
N VAL A 68 -2.37 -9.02 5.42
CA VAL A 68 -1.07 -8.38 5.16
C VAL A 68 -0.02 -8.85 6.17
N THR A 69 -0.26 -8.60 7.45
CA THR A 69 0.68 -8.98 8.52
C THR A 69 -0.05 -9.53 9.73
N ARG A 70 0.64 -10.40 10.48
CA ARG A 70 0.19 -10.93 11.78
C ARG A 70 1.12 -10.46 12.89
N ARG A 71 0.56 -10.02 14.01
CA ARG A 71 1.27 -9.48 15.19
C ARG A 71 0.68 -10.07 16.47
N GLU A 72 1.48 -10.11 17.53
CA GLU A 72 1.06 -10.62 18.85
C GLU A 72 0.26 -9.58 19.66
N THR A 73 0.48 -8.29 19.40
CA THR A 73 -0.15 -7.19 20.12
C THR A 73 -1.00 -6.33 19.19
N ILE A 74 -2.07 -5.73 19.75
CA ILE A 74 -2.93 -4.80 19.01
C ILE A 74 -2.18 -3.52 18.64
N GLU A 75 -1.36 -3.00 19.55
CA GLU A 75 -0.52 -1.82 19.31
C GLU A 75 0.49 -2.05 18.18
N GLY A 76 1.08 -3.25 18.13
CA GLY A 76 1.99 -3.62 17.04
C GLY A 76 1.28 -3.75 15.69
N ALA A 77 0.01 -4.17 15.69
CA ALA A 77 -0.83 -4.21 14.50
C ALA A 77 -1.20 -2.79 14.04
N GLU A 78 -1.55 -1.88 14.96
CA GLU A 78 -1.83 -0.47 14.63
C GLU A 78 -0.62 0.25 14.06
N GLN A 79 0.56 0.10 14.67
CA GLN A 79 1.81 0.67 14.16
C GLN A 79 2.15 0.14 12.77
N ALA A 80 1.90 -1.14 12.50
CA ALA A 80 2.12 -1.72 11.18
C ALA A 80 1.18 -1.13 10.12
N ILE A 81 -0.09 -0.88 10.47
CA ILE A 81 -1.04 -0.19 9.60
C ILE A 81 -0.58 1.25 9.33
N ASP A 82 -0.20 1.99 10.38
CA ASP A 82 0.24 3.39 10.23
C ASP A 82 1.50 3.51 9.36
N SER A 83 2.49 2.63 9.56
CA SER A 83 3.67 2.56 8.72
C SER A 83 3.35 2.20 7.27
N SER A 84 2.40 1.28 7.05
CA SER A 84 1.94 0.89 5.71
C SER A 84 1.25 2.06 5.00
N VAL A 85 0.34 2.75 5.69
CA VAL A 85 -0.36 3.94 5.19
C VAL A 85 0.64 5.03 4.82
N GLU A 86 1.60 5.35 5.69
CA GLU A 86 2.63 6.35 5.43
C GLU A 86 3.48 6.00 4.20
N HIS A 87 3.83 4.72 4.04
CA HIS A 87 4.58 4.24 2.88
C HIS A 87 3.82 4.44 1.56
N TYR A 88 2.53 4.10 1.52
CA TYR A 88 1.72 4.29 0.32
C TYR A 88 1.41 5.78 0.05
N LEU A 89 1.22 6.60 1.09
CA LEU A 89 1.09 8.05 0.94
C LEU A 89 2.33 8.66 0.30
N LYS A 90 3.53 8.31 0.77
CA LYS A 90 4.79 8.77 0.16
C LYS A 90 4.92 8.36 -1.30
N LYS A 91 4.47 7.14 -1.67
CA LYS A 91 4.44 6.70 -3.07
C LYS A 91 3.48 7.54 -3.92
N VAL A 92 2.30 7.84 -3.40
CA VAL A 92 1.32 8.70 -4.10
C VAL A 92 1.84 10.13 -4.23
N GLU A 93 2.48 10.68 -3.21
CA GLU A 93 3.12 12.00 -3.25
C GLU A 93 4.27 12.05 -4.25
N PHE A 94 5.10 11.01 -4.31
CA PHE A 94 6.19 10.91 -5.28
C PHE A 94 5.67 10.96 -6.73
N LEU A 95 4.51 10.35 -7.00
CA LEU A 95 3.88 10.42 -8.33
C LEU A 95 3.37 11.81 -8.70
N ASN A 96 3.01 12.65 -7.72
CA ASN A 96 2.55 14.02 -7.96
C ASN A 96 3.69 14.99 -8.29
N GLY A 97 4.96 14.56 -8.13
CA GLY A 97 6.14 15.34 -8.45
C GLY A 97 6.62 16.26 -7.30
N PRO A 98 7.65 17.08 -7.57
CA PRO A 98 8.27 17.91 -6.54
C PRO A 98 7.32 19.02 -6.06
N LYS A 99 7.17 19.13 -4.73
CA LYS A 99 6.37 20.16 -4.08
C LYS A 99 7.23 21.37 -3.71
N VAL A 100 6.81 22.57 -4.12
CA VAL A 100 7.46 23.80 -3.65
C VAL A 100 7.07 24.05 -2.19
N VAL A 101 8.05 23.95 -1.28
CA VAL A 101 7.82 24.10 0.16
C VAL A 101 8.02 25.55 0.63
N LYS A 102 8.93 26.28 -0.01
CA LYS A 102 9.27 27.64 0.37
C LYS A 102 9.84 28.42 -0.82
N THR A 103 9.38 29.64 -0.99
CA THR A 103 9.96 30.62 -1.92
C THR A 103 10.54 31.77 -1.11
N PHE A 104 11.74 32.23 -1.46
CA PHE A 104 12.34 33.44 -0.90
C PHE A 104 12.16 34.58 -1.92
N LYS A 105 11.86 35.80 -1.43
CA LYS A 105 11.81 37.03 -2.24
C LYS A 105 13.11 37.77 -2.11
#